data_AF-K1SEM0-F1
#
_entry.id   AF-K1SEM0-F1
#
_cell.length_a   1.000
_cell.length_b   1.000
_cell.length_c   1.000
_cell.angle_alpha   90.00
_cell.angle_beta   90.00
_cell.angle_gamma   90.00
#
_symmetry.space_group_name_H-M   'P 1'
#
loop_
_entity.id
_entity.type
_entity.pdbx_description
1 polymer ?
#
loop_
_entity_poly.entity_id
_entity_poly.type
_entity_poly.pdbx_seq_one_letter_code
_entity_poly.pdbx_strand_id
1 'polypeptide(L)'
;LAHNPVEEVNKKERFHRNYAAISVLKECQNENRFATPEEQIILSKYVGWGGIPEAFDERAGSWQSEYTMLKNILTTEEYAAARESTLTAFYTPPEVITAIYKAMEKMGFKEGNLLEPSCGIGNFIGMLPKSMENAKVYGVELDTVSAGIAQQLYQKSSIAAQGFEEVNVPDSFFDGVIGNVPFGDFKVSDKR
;
A
#
# COMPACT_ATOMS: atom_id res chain seq x y z
N LEU A 1 1.33 7.95 8.54
CA LEU A 1 -0.14 7.74 8.66
C LEU A 1 -0.68 8.09 10.03
N ALA A 2 -0.14 7.56 11.15
CA ALA A 2 -0.59 7.94 12.50
C ALA A 2 -0.56 9.47 12.77
N HIS A 3 0.36 10.18 12.10
CA HIS A 3 0.51 11.64 12.21
C HIS A 3 -0.05 12.43 11.01
N ASN A 4 -0.50 11.75 9.96
CA ASN A 4 -1.02 12.35 8.73
C ASN A 4 -2.33 11.62 8.34
N PRO A 5 -3.45 11.89 9.02
CA PRO A 5 -4.72 11.27 8.69
C PRO A 5 -5.16 11.69 7.29
N VAL A 6 -5.65 10.73 6.50
CA VAL A 6 -6.18 11.02 5.17
C VAL A 6 -7.64 11.42 5.30
N GLU A 7 -7.92 12.69 5.05
CA GLU A 7 -9.29 13.20 5.03
C GLU A 7 -10.09 12.63 3.85
N GLU A 8 -11.37 12.33 4.10
CA GLU A 8 -12.30 11.97 3.05
C GLU A 8 -12.57 13.18 2.14
N VAL A 9 -12.47 12.95 0.83
CA VAL A 9 -12.57 13.99 -0.19
C VAL A 9 -13.38 13.48 -1.38
N ASN A 10 -13.81 14.39 -2.24
CA ASN A 10 -14.51 14.02 -3.47
C ASN A 10 -13.61 13.18 -4.40
N LYS A 11 -14.22 12.48 -5.36
CA LYS A 11 -13.51 11.57 -6.27
C LYS A 11 -12.37 12.24 -7.05
N LYS A 12 -12.55 13.48 -7.52
CA LYS A 12 -11.55 14.21 -8.31
C LYS A 12 -10.33 14.60 -7.47
N GLU A 13 -10.57 15.10 -6.27
CA GLU A 13 -9.49 15.40 -5.32
C GLU A 13 -8.74 14.13 -4.92
N ARG A 14 -9.46 13.02 -4.66
CA ARG A 14 -8.83 11.72 -4.41
C ARG A 14 -7.95 11.27 -5.58
N PHE A 15 -8.45 11.40 -6.81
CA PHE A 15 -7.67 11.13 -8.02
C PHE A 15 -6.37 11.95 -8.04
N HIS A 16 -6.44 13.26 -7.82
CA HIS A 16 -5.27 14.14 -7.87
C HIS A 16 -4.26 13.82 -6.77
N ARG A 17 -4.72 13.44 -5.57
CA ARG A 17 -3.83 12.96 -4.48
C ARG A 17 -3.08 11.69 -4.88
N ASN A 18 -3.78 10.72 -5.47
CA ASN A 18 -3.14 9.50 -5.95
C ASN A 18 -2.14 9.79 -7.07
N TYR A 19 -2.52 10.62 -8.05
CA TYR A 19 -1.66 10.99 -9.16
C TYR A 19 -0.40 11.72 -8.69
N ALA A 20 -0.53 12.64 -7.73
CA ALA A 20 0.60 13.35 -7.13
C ALA A 20 1.57 12.38 -6.42
N ALA A 21 1.04 11.43 -5.65
CA ALA A 21 1.87 10.40 -5.02
C ALA A 21 2.63 9.54 -6.04
N ILE A 22 1.98 9.14 -7.14
CA ILE A 22 2.63 8.40 -8.22
C ILE A 22 3.70 9.24 -8.90
N SER A 23 3.45 10.53 -9.14
CA SER A 23 4.44 11.44 -9.75
C SER A 23 5.70 11.54 -8.90
N VAL A 24 5.53 11.73 -7.58
CA VAL A 24 6.64 11.75 -6.61
C VAL A 24 7.38 10.41 -6.60
N LEU A 25 6.66 9.29 -6.60
CA LEU A 25 7.28 7.96 -6.66
C LEU A 25 8.15 7.81 -7.92
N LYS A 26 7.61 8.16 -9.10
CA LYS A 26 8.33 8.05 -10.38
C LYS A 26 9.55 8.96 -10.41
N GLU A 27 9.45 10.16 -9.85
CA GLU A 27 10.57 11.10 -9.72
C GLU A 27 11.68 10.49 -8.84
N CYS A 28 11.34 10.01 -7.65
CA CYS A 28 12.30 9.36 -6.74
C CYS A 28 12.98 8.14 -7.39
N GLN A 29 12.23 7.33 -8.14
CA GLN A 29 12.75 6.17 -8.88
C GLN A 29 13.69 6.59 -10.01
N ASN A 30 13.30 7.58 -10.81
CA ASN A 30 14.10 8.09 -11.92
C ASN A 30 15.42 8.72 -11.44
N GLU A 31 15.38 9.41 -10.30
CA GLU A 31 16.56 10.04 -9.69
C GLU A 31 17.35 9.09 -8.79
N ASN A 32 16.88 7.85 -8.61
CA ASN A 32 17.46 6.85 -7.73
C ASN A 32 17.74 7.39 -6.31
N ARG A 33 16.73 8.04 -5.72
CA ARG A 33 16.82 8.64 -4.38
C ARG A 33 15.65 8.26 -3.48
N PHE A 34 15.84 8.55 -2.20
CA PHE A 34 14.78 8.51 -1.21
C PHE A 34 13.92 9.77 -1.27
N ALA A 35 12.63 9.61 -0.98
CA ALA A 35 11.71 10.71 -0.79
C ALA A 35 12.11 11.57 0.42
N THR A 36 11.96 12.88 0.30
CA THR A 36 12.11 13.82 1.43
C THR A 36 10.93 13.70 2.40
N PRO A 37 11.02 14.26 3.62
CA PRO A 37 9.89 14.29 4.54
C PRO A 37 8.62 14.94 3.95
N GLU A 38 8.76 15.98 3.13
CA GLU A 38 7.64 16.67 2.47
C GLU A 38 7.01 15.78 1.39
N GLU A 39 7.82 15.09 0.61
CA GLU A 39 7.37 14.12 -0.39
C GLU A 39 6.70 12.91 0.26
N GLN A 40 7.19 12.44 1.41
CA GLN A 40 6.55 11.39 2.21
C GLN A 40 5.14 11.79 2.65
N ILE A 41 4.87 13.08 2.91
CA ILE A 41 3.51 13.56 3.19
C ILE A 41 2.62 13.38 1.96
N ILE A 42 3.11 13.70 0.76
CA ILE A 42 2.36 13.51 -0.49
C ILE A 42 2.08 12.02 -0.73
N LEU A 43 3.12 11.19 -0.62
CA LEU A 43 3.04 9.74 -0.75
C LEU A 43 2.03 9.11 0.21
N SER A 44 1.99 9.59 1.47
CA SER A 44 1.07 9.08 2.49
C SER A 44 -0.42 9.34 2.21
N LYS A 45 -0.74 10.20 1.24
CA LYS A 45 -2.11 10.50 0.82
C LYS A 45 -2.63 9.56 -0.28
N TYR A 46 -1.79 8.66 -0.79
CA TYR A 46 -2.24 7.65 -1.74
C TYR A 46 -3.24 6.71 -1.08
N VAL A 47 -4.43 6.61 -1.66
CA VAL A 47 -5.53 5.77 -1.16
C VAL A 47 -6.12 4.90 -2.28
N GLY A 48 -5.33 4.62 -3.32
CA GLY A 48 -5.73 3.73 -4.40
C GLY A 48 -7.03 4.13 -5.10
N TRP A 49 -7.54 3.24 -5.95
CA TRP A 49 -8.53 3.58 -6.96
C TRP A 49 -9.96 3.14 -6.64
N GLY A 50 -10.17 2.51 -5.48
CA GLY A 50 -11.48 2.01 -5.05
C GLY A 50 -12.61 3.04 -5.18
N GLY A 51 -13.63 2.79 -5.98
CA GLY A 51 -14.77 3.72 -6.16
C GLY A 51 -14.53 4.89 -7.12
N ILE A 52 -13.43 4.88 -7.90
CA ILE A 52 -13.19 5.82 -9.01
C ILE A 52 -13.00 5.08 -10.35
N PRO A 53 -13.94 4.19 -10.78
CA PRO A 53 -13.84 3.55 -12.08
C PRO A 53 -13.87 4.53 -13.25
N GLU A 54 -14.46 5.72 -13.07
CA GLU A 54 -14.61 6.74 -14.12
C GLU A 54 -13.27 7.28 -14.62
N ALA A 55 -12.23 7.29 -13.77
CA ALA A 55 -10.88 7.69 -14.18
C ALA A 55 -10.25 6.72 -15.21
N PHE A 56 -10.79 5.51 -15.34
CA PHE A 56 -10.31 4.47 -16.24
C PHE A 56 -11.23 4.23 -17.44
N ASP A 57 -12.27 5.05 -17.60
CA ASP A 57 -13.22 4.96 -18.72
C ASP A 57 -12.99 6.10 -19.71
N GLU A 58 -12.50 5.74 -20.91
CA GLU A 58 -12.29 6.69 -22.02
C GLU A 58 -13.58 7.38 -22.47
N ARG A 59 -14.75 6.81 -22.18
CA ARG A 59 -16.06 7.36 -22.57
C ARG A 59 -16.64 8.28 -21.51
N ALA A 60 -16.04 8.34 -20.31
CA ALA A 60 -16.48 9.22 -19.24
C ALA A 60 -16.05 10.66 -19.55
N GLY A 61 -16.89 11.39 -20.29
CA GLY A 61 -16.53 12.71 -20.84
C GLY A 61 -16.04 13.73 -19.79
N SER A 62 -16.57 13.72 -18.56
CA SER A 62 -16.10 14.59 -17.47
C SER A 62 -14.78 14.16 -16.82
N TRP A 63 -14.20 13.03 -17.25
CA TRP A 63 -12.97 12.42 -16.74
C TRP A 63 -11.89 12.21 -17.81
N GLN A 64 -12.08 12.75 -19.03
CA GLN A 64 -11.16 12.57 -20.14
C GLN A 64 -9.72 13.02 -19.82
N SER A 65 -9.58 14.11 -19.06
CA SER A 65 -8.28 14.64 -18.64
C SER A 65 -7.56 13.65 -17.72
N GLU A 66 -8.25 13.16 -16.69
CA GLU A 66 -7.72 12.20 -15.72
C GLU A 66 -7.40 10.85 -16.36
N TYR A 67 -8.25 10.37 -17.27
CA TYR A 67 -7.98 9.17 -18.08
C TYR A 67 -6.65 9.30 -18.84
N THR A 68 -6.45 10.44 -19.50
CA THR A 68 -5.23 10.72 -20.27
C THR A 68 -4.01 10.81 -19.34
N MET A 69 -4.16 11.45 -18.18
CA MET A 69 -3.10 11.53 -17.16
C MET A 69 -2.63 10.15 -16.71
N LEU A 70 -3.56 9.22 -16.41
CA LEU A 70 -3.20 7.86 -16.01
C LEU A 70 -2.50 7.09 -17.13
N LYS A 71 -2.99 7.19 -18.36
CA LYS A 71 -2.38 6.54 -19.52
C LYS A 71 -0.94 7.00 -19.78
N ASN A 72 -0.61 8.22 -19.40
CA ASN A 72 0.72 8.79 -19.62
C ASN A 72 1.71 8.45 -18.51
N ILE A 73 1.26 8.33 -17.25
CA ILE A 73 2.16 8.15 -16.10
C ILE A 73 2.38 6.68 -15.70
N LEU A 74 1.40 5.81 -15.95
CA LEU A 74 1.46 4.40 -15.60
C LEU A 74 1.96 3.57 -16.77
N THR A 75 2.70 2.50 -16.47
CA THR A 75 2.95 1.46 -17.49
C THR A 75 1.65 0.72 -17.81
N THR A 76 1.67 -0.10 -18.87
CA THR A 76 0.52 -0.93 -19.24
C THR A 76 0.07 -1.83 -18.09
N GLU A 77 1.03 -2.44 -17.39
CA GLU A 77 0.82 -3.37 -16.29
C GLU A 77 0.28 -2.64 -15.05
N GLU A 78 0.89 -1.51 -14.68
CA GLU A 78 0.42 -0.68 -13.57
C GLU A 78 -0.98 -0.12 -13.83
N TYR A 79 -1.27 0.28 -15.07
CA TYR A 79 -2.60 0.75 -15.46
C TYR A 79 -3.65 -0.36 -15.33
N ALA A 80 -3.32 -1.58 -15.76
CA ALA A 80 -4.21 -2.73 -15.64
C ALA A 80 -4.50 -3.06 -14.17
N ALA A 81 -3.46 -3.17 -13.34
CA ALA A 81 -3.60 -3.42 -11.90
C ALA A 81 -4.43 -2.32 -11.20
N ALA A 82 -4.13 -1.05 -11.48
CA ALA A 82 -4.85 0.09 -10.95
C ALA A 82 -6.35 0.04 -11.32
N ARG A 83 -6.68 -0.29 -12.57
CA ARG A 83 -8.06 -0.41 -13.05
C ARG A 83 -8.80 -1.56 -12.37
N GLU A 84 -8.17 -2.72 -12.21
CA GLU A 84 -8.76 -3.88 -11.53
C GLU A 84 -9.03 -3.59 -10.05
N SER A 85 -8.16 -2.80 -9.41
CA SER A 85 -8.28 -2.43 -7.99
C SER A 85 -9.46 -1.49 -7.68
N THR A 86 -10.12 -0.91 -8.70
CA THR A 86 -11.23 0.05 -8.51
C THR A 86 -12.44 -0.54 -7.76
N LEU A 87 -12.57 -1.86 -7.72
CA LEU A 87 -13.64 -2.56 -7.01
C LEU A 87 -13.25 -3.07 -5.62
N THR A 88 -11.95 -3.24 -5.34
CA THR A 88 -11.47 -4.04 -4.20
C THR A 88 -10.48 -3.32 -3.29
N ALA A 89 -9.88 -2.20 -3.72
CA ALA A 89 -8.89 -1.45 -2.93
C ALA A 89 -9.55 -0.57 -1.86
N PHE A 90 -9.90 -1.18 -0.73
CA PHE A 90 -10.29 -0.50 0.51
C PHE A 90 -9.25 -0.73 1.59
N TYR A 91 -8.76 0.35 2.20
CA TYR A 91 -7.80 0.26 3.30
C TYR A 91 -8.48 -0.12 4.61
N THR A 92 -7.73 -0.85 5.45
CA THR A 92 -8.13 -1.15 6.81
C THR A 92 -8.22 0.14 7.64
N PRO A 93 -9.37 0.43 8.27
CA PRO A 93 -9.52 1.63 9.09
C PRO A 93 -8.52 1.68 10.26
N PRO A 94 -8.01 2.87 10.64
CA PRO A 94 -7.06 3.02 11.75
C PRO A 94 -7.52 2.39 13.07
N GLU A 95 -8.82 2.45 13.36
CA GLU A 95 -9.43 1.87 14.56
C GLU A 95 -9.30 0.35 14.58
N VAL A 96 -9.43 -0.29 13.41
CA VAL A 96 -9.28 -1.74 13.24
C VAL A 96 -7.82 -2.13 13.41
N ILE A 97 -6.89 -1.41 12.77
CA ILE A 97 -5.43 -1.64 12.95
C ILE A 97 -5.04 -1.52 14.42
N THR A 98 -5.53 -0.48 15.10
CA THR A 98 -5.28 -0.27 16.53
C THR A 98 -5.84 -1.42 17.38
N ALA A 99 -7.03 -1.94 17.05
CA ALA A 99 -7.61 -3.07 17.76
C ALA A 99 -6.82 -4.37 17.57
N ILE A 100 -6.31 -4.62 16.36
CA ILE A 100 -5.44 -5.77 16.05
C ILE A 100 -4.15 -5.69 16.88
N TYR A 101 -3.47 -4.54 16.90
CA TYR A 101 -2.27 -4.39 17.72
C TYR A 101 -2.54 -4.56 19.22
N LYS A 102 -3.66 -4.04 19.74
CA LYS A 102 -4.08 -4.29 21.13
C LYS A 102 -4.30 -5.78 21.43
N ALA A 103 -4.80 -6.54 20.46
CA ALA A 103 -4.95 -7.99 20.61
C ALA A 103 -3.58 -8.68 20.67
N MET A 104 -2.65 -8.31 19.79
CA MET A 104 -1.27 -8.82 19.80
C MET A 104 -0.54 -8.52 21.12
N GLU A 105 -0.69 -7.31 21.65
CA GLU A 105 -0.13 -6.94 22.96
C GLU A 105 -0.66 -7.86 24.08
N LYS A 106 -1.97 -8.15 24.07
CA LYS A 106 -2.59 -9.08 25.03
C LYS A 106 -2.12 -10.53 24.87
N MET A 107 -1.71 -10.91 23.66
CA MET A 107 -1.07 -12.20 23.37
C MET A 107 0.41 -12.22 23.78
N GLY A 108 0.97 -11.09 24.21
CA GLY A 108 2.35 -10.98 24.69
C GLY A 108 3.38 -10.64 23.63
N PHE A 109 2.98 -10.35 22.39
CA PHE A 109 3.90 -9.92 21.34
C PHE A 109 4.44 -8.52 21.63
N LYS A 110 5.77 -8.34 21.60
CA LYS A 110 6.46 -7.07 21.86
C LYS A 110 7.64 -6.81 20.94
N GLU A 111 8.25 -7.88 20.41
CA GLU A 111 9.42 -7.83 19.54
C GLU A 111 9.44 -9.08 18.66
N GLY A 112 10.30 -9.10 17.66
CA GLY A 112 10.41 -10.19 16.68
C GLY A 112 10.14 -9.72 15.25
N ASN A 113 10.09 -10.67 14.32
CA ASN A 113 9.84 -10.44 12.91
C ASN A 113 8.34 -10.58 12.61
N LEU A 114 7.74 -9.50 12.13
CA LEU A 114 6.31 -9.40 11.85
C LEU A 114 6.06 -9.26 10.35
N LEU A 115 5.24 -10.14 9.78
CA LEU A 115 4.89 -10.11 8.36
C LEU A 115 3.55 -9.42 8.11
N GLU A 116 3.50 -8.53 7.11
CA GLU A 116 2.28 -8.02 6.48
C GLU A 116 2.27 -8.43 4.99
N PRO A 117 1.54 -9.49 4.59
CA PRO A 117 1.69 -10.13 3.27
C PRO A 117 0.98 -9.41 2.12
N SER A 118 0.24 -8.34 2.41
CA SER A 118 -0.48 -7.51 1.44
C SER A 118 -0.55 -6.08 1.96
N CYS A 119 0.63 -5.45 2.06
CA CYS A 119 0.81 -4.27 2.91
C CYS A 119 0.24 -2.98 2.30
N GLY A 120 -0.11 -2.95 1.02
CA GLY A 120 -0.44 -1.73 0.31
C GLY A 120 0.69 -0.71 0.47
N ILE A 121 0.35 0.50 0.89
CA ILE A 121 1.34 1.54 1.21
C ILE A 121 1.93 1.42 2.64
N GLY A 122 1.65 0.34 3.36
CA GLY A 122 2.16 0.00 4.70
C GLY A 122 1.40 0.66 5.85
N ASN A 123 0.05 0.61 5.84
CA ASN A 123 -0.75 1.21 6.91
C ASN A 123 -0.47 0.58 8.28
N PHE A 124 -0.33 -0.74 8.35
CA PHE A 124 0.00 -1.39 9.61
C PHE A 124 1.42 -1.02 10.07
N ILE A 125 2.39 -0.96 9.16
CA ILE A 125 3.78 -0.53 9.46
C ILE A 125 3.77 0.85 10.12
N GLY A 126 3.06 1.82 9.54
CA GLY A 126 2.99 3.19 10.06
C GLY A 126 2.15 3.39 11.32
N MET A 127 1.52 2.33 11.81
CA MET A 127 0.70 2.32 13.02
C MET A 127 1.23 1.37 14.10
N LEU A 128 2.45 0.85 13.92
CA LEU A 128 3.12 0.02 14.91
C LEU A 128 3.17 0.77 16.27
N PRO A 129 2.64 0.20 17.36
CA PRO A 129 2.60 0.88 18.64
C PRO A 129 4.00 0.96 19.25
N LYS A 130 4.22 1.95 20.12
CA LYS A 130 5.50 2.14 20.82
C LYS A 130 5.94 0.92 21.64
N SER A 131 4.99 0.18 22.20
CA SER A 131 5.23 -1.08 22.92
C SER A 131 5.87 -2.18 22.06
N MET A 132 5.82 -2.03 20.73
CA MET A 132 6.39 -2.93 19.73
C MET A 132 7.49 -2.28 18.89
N GLU A 133 8.12 -1.19 19.36
CA GLU A 133 9.13 -0.44 18.58
C GLU A 133 10.36 -1.29 18.20
N ASN A 134 10.60 -2.40 18.90
CA ASN A 134 11.67 -3.35 18.62
C ASN A 134 11.28 -4.45 17.61
N ALA A 135 10.02 -4.50 17.17
CA ALA A 135 9.59 -5.42 16.13
C ALA A 135 10.10 -4.96 14.75
N LYS A 136 10.53 -5.91 13.93
CA LYS A 136 10.87 -5.68 12.54
C LYS A 136 9.68 -6.05 11.67
N VAL A 137 9.13 -5.08 10.95
CA VAL A 137 7.99 -5.31 10.08
C VAL A 137 8.46 -5.53 8.63
N TYR A 138 7.97 -6.61 8.03
CA TYR A 138 8.24 -7.02 6.66
C TYR A 138 6.95 -6.92 5.86
N GLY A 139 6.97 -6.15 4.77
CA GLY A 139 5.83 -5.98 3.88
C GLY A 139 6.00 -6.80 2.61
N VAL A 140 4.90 -7.36 2.10
CA VAL A 140 4.81 -7.87 0.74
C VAL A 140 3.61 -7.22 0.09
N GLU A 141 3.75 -6.75 -1.14
CA GLU A 141 2.67 -6.16 -1.90
C GLU A 141 2.82 -6.50 -3.38
N LEU A 142 1.72 -6.92 -4.01
CA LEU A 142 1.69 -7.32 -5.40
C LEU A 142 1.67 -6.09 -6.33
N ASP A 143 0.92 -5.04 -5.95
CA ASP A 143 0.86 -3.79 -6.70
C ASP A 143 2.16 -3.00 -6.55
N THR A 144 2.94 -2.93 -7.63
CA THR A 144 4.28 -2.33 -7.64
C THR A 144 4.27 -0.84 -7.27
N VAL A 145 3.19 -0.11 -7.60
CA VAL A 145 3.01 1.29 -7.20
C VAL A 145 2.87 1.40 -5.68
N SER A 146 1.95 0.64 -5.10
CA SER A 146 1.71 0.63 -3.65
C SER A 146 2.95 0.16 -2.88
N ALA A 147 3.61 -0.90 -3.35
CA ALA A 147 4.86 -1.40 -2.79
C ALA A 147 5.98 -0.34 -2.84
N GLY A 148 6.13 0.35 -3.99
CA GLY A 148 7.10 1.43 -4.16
C GLY A 148 6.84 2.62 -3.23
N ILE A 149 5.57 3.00 -3.06
CA ILE A 149 5.18 4.03 -2.09
C ILE A 149 5.52 3.58 -0.66
N ALA A 150 5.21 2.33 -0.29
CA ALA A 150 5.55 1.79 1.02
C ALA A 150 7.07 1.81 1.28
N GLN A 151 7.89 1.45 0.29
CA GLN A 151 9.35 1.52 0.38
C GLN A 151 9.84 2.95 0.64
N GLN A 152 9.21 3.95 0.02
CA GLN A 152 9.56 5.36 0.23
C GLN A 152 9.08 5.90 1.58
N LEU A 153 7.94 5.42 2.09
CA LEU A 153 7.42 5.79 3.42
C LEU A 153 8.19 5.12 4.56
N TYR A 154 8.63 3.87 4.37
CA TYR A 154 9.28 3.05 5.39
C TYR A 154 10.65 2.58 4.92
N GLN A 155 11.55 3.55 4.68
CA GLN A 155 12.90 3.33 4.12
C GLN A 155 13.82 2.44 4.97
N LYS A 156 13.40 2.08 6.20
CA LYS A 156 14.11 1.16 7.11
C LYS A 156 13.47 -0.23 7.19
N SER A 157 12.29 -0.41 6.60
CA SER A 157 11.56 -1.68 6.58
C SER A 157 11.89 -2.46 5.30
N SER A 158 11.76 -3.79 5.35
CA SER A 158 11.91 -4.64 4.16
C SER A 158 10.56 -4.84 3.49
N ILE A 159 10.42 -4.34 2.26
CA ILE A 159 9.16 -4.42 1.50
C ILE A 159 9.45 -5.05 0.12
N ALA A 160 8.79 -6.16 -0.18
CA ALA A 160 8.89 -6.86 -1.45
C ALA A 160 7.72 -6.51 -2.38
N ALA A 161 8.03 -6.13 -3.62
CA ALA A 161 7.06 -5.80 -4.66
C ALA A 161 6.80 -7.02 -5.59
N GLN A 162 6.10 -8.03 -5.07
CA GLN A 162 5.84 -9.31 -5.76
C GLN A 162 4.69 -10.07 -5.10
N GLY A 163 4.21 -11.13 -5.75
CA GLY A 163 3.24 -12.04 -5.16
C GLY A 163 3.81 -12.74 -3.91
N PHE A 164 2.99 -12.88 -2.87
CA PHE A 164 3.43 -13.52 -1.62
C PHE A 164 3.84 -14.98 -1.83
N GLU A 165 3.22 -15.67 -2.79
CA GLU A 165 3.53 -17.03 -3.20
C GLU A 165 4.92 -17.21 -3.83
N GLU A 166 5.57 -16.12 -4.24
CA GLU A 166 6.92 -16.12 -4.82
C GLU A 166 8.00 -15.68 -3.84
N VAL A 167 7.61 -15.21 -2.64
CA VAL A 167 8.53 -14.75 -1.60
C VAL A 167 9.28 -15.95 -1.03
N ASN A 168 10.59 -15.98 -1.24
CA ASN A 168 11.46 -16.97 -0.63
C ASN A 168 11.95 -16.48 0.74
N VAL A 169 11.23 -16.87 1.80
CA VAL A 169 11.58 -16.59 3.20
C VAL A 169 12.08 -17.86 3.89
N PRO A 170 13.09 -17.77 4.77
CA PRO A 170 13.52 -18.93 5.55
C PRO A 170 12.38 -19.50 6.40
N ASP A 171 12.39 -20.81 6.61
CA ASP A 171 11.48 -21.46 7.56
C ASP A 171 11.61 -20.83 8.95
N SER A 172 10.46 -20.70 9.62
CA SER A 172 10.37 -20.14 10.98
C SER A 172 11.00 -18.75 11.14
N PHE A 173 11.02 -17.95 10.07
CA PHE A 173 11.59 -16.60 10.11
C PHE A 173 10.67 -15.57 10.80
N PHE A 174 9.34 -15.74 10.71
CA PHE A 174 8.36 -14.81 11.27
C PHE A 174 7.79 -15.30 12.59
N ASP A 175 7.71 -14.40 13.55
CA ASP A 175 7.13 -14.61 14.89
C ASP A 175 5.63 -14.26 14.93
N GLY A 176 5.15 -13.53 13.92
CA GLY A 176 3.75 -13.17 13.76
C GLY A 176 3.40 -12.72 12.34
N VAL A 177 2.10 -12.75 12.05
CA VAL A 177 1.52 -12.22 10.80
C VAL A 177 0.39 -11.27 11.16
N ILE A 178 0.35 -10.13 10.50
CA ILE A 178 -0.69 -9.11 10.62
C ILE A 178 -1.14 -8.65 9.24
N GLY A 179 -2.24 -7.95 9.18
CA GLY A 179 -2.72 -7.33 7.95
C GLY A 179 -4.19 -7.59 7.71
N ASN A 180 -4.62 -7.17 6.53
CA ASN A 180 -5.93 -7.47 5.98
C ASN A 180 -5.72 -8.01 4.57
N VAL A 181 -5.72 -9.33 4.44
CA VAL A 181 -5.49 -9.98 3.15
C VAL A 181 -6.64 -9.69 2.17
N PRO A 182 -6.36 -9.61 0.86
CA PRO A 182 -7.40 -9.40 -0.13
C PRO A 182 -8.43 -10.54 -0.08
N PHE A 183 -9.71 -10.19 -0.08
CA PHE A 183 -10.82 -11.14 -0.15
C PHE A 183 -11.34 -11.24 -1.59
N GLY A 184 -11.34 -12.45 -2.15
CA GLY A 184 -11.88 -12.74 -3.48
C GLY A 184 -11.71 -14.21 -3.86
N ASP A 185 -12.44 -14.66 -4.88
CA ASP A 185 -12.36 -16.03 -5.40
C ASP A 185 -11.12 -16.20 -6.30
N PHE A 186 -9.94 -16.29 -5.69
CA PHE A 186 -8.68 -16.54 -6.38
C PHE A 186 -8.30 -18.02 -6.31
N LYS A 187 -7.96 -18.62 -7.45
CA LYS A 187 -7.38 -19.98 -7.47
C LYS A 187 -5.89 -19.89 -7.17
N VAL A 188 -5.49 -20.36 -5.99
CA VAL A 188 -4.08 -20.47 -5.60
C VAL A 188 -3.63 -21.92 -5.74
N SER A 189 -2.48 -22.12 -6.39
CA SER A 189 -1.81 -23.43 -6.47
C SER A 189 -0.90 -23.58 -5.25
N ASP A 190 -1.19 -24.54 -4.38
CA ASP A 190 -0.30 -24.88 -3.26
C ASP A 190 0.94 -25.63 -3.77
N LYS A 191 2.13 -25.05 -3.57
CA LYS A 191 3.41 -25.71 -3.84
C LYS A 191 3.99 -26.12 -2.48
N ARG A 192 3.89 -27.41 -2.18
CA ARG A 192 4.64 -28.04 -1.09
C ARG A 192 6.14 -27.97 -1.32
#